data_AF-A0A7W5XLD6-F1
#
_entry.id   AF-A0A7W5XLD6-F1
#
_cell.length_a   1.000
_cell.length_b   1.000
_cell.length_c   1.000
_cell.angle_alpha   90.00
_cell.angle_beta   90.00
_cell.angle_gamma   90.00
#
_symmetry.space_group_name_H-M   'P 1'
#
loop_
_entity.id
_entity.type
_entity.pdbx_description
1 polymer ?
#
loop_
_entity_poly.entity_id
_entity_poly.type
_entity_poly.pdbx_seq_one_letter_code
_entity_poly.pdbx_strand_id
1 'polypeptide(L)'
;TTFDLSLHPKADKKTAKAAKLIGQLAARTGKHDDDAFAGKLASGEFIQHSSARVRVIGTASSELFAAAAPLPEIALLDDPVTASGRVELRYWLKEQAVSMTLHRFGTPASSFHKLADRLKQPQTQQ
;
A
#
# COMPACT_ATOMS: atom_id res chain seq x y z
N THR A 1 -2.57 5.25 -6.53
CA THR A 1 -1.55 4.43 -5.85
C THR A 1 -1.28 3.24 -6.71
N THR A 2 -0.05 3.08 -7.21
CA THR A 2 0.32 1.90 -8.00
C THR A 2 0.95 0.87 -7.08
N PHE A 3 0.81 -0.42 -7.39
CA PHE A 3 1.39 -1.51 -6.61
C PHE A 3 2.13 -2.49 -7.52
N ASP A 4 3.06 -3.24 -6.95
CA ASP A 4 3.73 -4.34 -7.63
C ASP A 4 3.16 -5.68 -7.17
N LEU A 5 3.19 -6.68 -8.05
CA LEU A 5 2.66 -8.02 -7.79
C LEU A 5 3.76 -9.07 -8.00
N SER A 6 4.05 -9.84 -6.96
CA SER A 6 4.92 -11.03 -7.06
C SER A 6 4.09 -12.30 -6.90
N LEU A 7 4.37 -13.32 -7.71
CA LEU A 7 3.72 -14.63 -7.65
C LEU A 7 4.76 -15.72 -7.40
N HIS A 8 4.53 -16.54 -6.38
CA HIS A 8 5.36 -17.72 -6.15
C HIS A 8 5.24 -18.72 -7.31
N PRO A 9 6.33 -19.27 -7.87
CA PRO A 9 6.29 -20.17 -9.03
C PRO A 9 5.42 -21.42 -8.83
N LYS A 10 5.34 -21.91 -7.59
CA LYS A 10 4.52 -23.08 -7.21
C LYS A 10 3.09 -22.71 -6.78
N ALA A 11 2.62 -21.50 -7.06
CA ALA A 11 1.25 -21.09 -6.74
C ALA A 11 0.21 -21.97 -7.46
N ASP A 12 -0.92 -22.21 -6.80
CA ASP A 12 -1.98 -23.04 -7.36
C ASP A 12 -2.69 -22.34 -8.54
N LYS A 13 -3.48 -23.12 -9.31
CA LYS A 13 -4.16 -22.60 -10.50
C LYS A 13 -5.12 -21.44 -10.19
N LYS A 14 -5.76 -21.43 -9.02
CA LYS A 14 -6.67 -20.34 -8.64
C LYS A 14 -5.90 -19.06 -8.36
N THR A 15 -4.80 -19.13 -7.61
CA THR A 15 -3.94 -17.98 -7.32
C THR A 15 -3.30 -17.44 -8.60
N ALA A 16 -2.83 -18.30 -9.50
CA ALA A 16 -2.30 -17.87 -10.79
C ALA A 16 -3.35 -17.14 -11.64
N LYS A 17 -4.61 -17.59 -11.63
CA LYS A 17 -5.72 -16.92 -12.33
C LYS A 17 -6.06 -15.58 -11.69
N ALA A 18 -6.10 -15.49 -10.37
CA ALA A 18 -6.34 -14.25 -9.64
C ALA A 18 -5.22 -13.23 -9.89
N ALA A 19 -3.96 -13.67 -9.82
CA ALA A 19 -2.79 -12.85 -10.12
C ALA A 19 -2.82 -12.31 -11.57
N LYS A 20 -3.29 -13.12 -12.53
CA LYS A 20 -3.46 -12.66 -13.92
C LYS A 20 -4.50 -11.53 -14.05
N LEU A 21 -5.60 -11.60 -13.29
CA LEU A 21 -6.64 -10.57 -13.30
C LEU A 21 -6.13 -9.27 -12.66
N ILE A 22 -5.56 -9.38 -11.46
CA ILE A 22 -5.09 -8.23 -10.68
C ILE A 22 -3.83 -7.61 -11.30
N GLY A 23 -2.98 -8.41 -11.95
CA GLY A 23 -1.74 -7.96 -12.60
C GLY A 23 -1.97 -6.93 -13.71
N GLN A 24 -3.19 -6.82 -14.26
CA GLN A 24 -3.55 -5.76 -15.21
C GLN A 24 -3.56 -4.36 -14.58
N LEU A 25 -3.69 -4.28 -13.25
CA LEU A 25 -3.71 -3.04 -12.48
C LEU A 25 -2.36 -2.75 -11.80
N ALA A 26 -1.42 -3.70 -11.83
CA ALA A 26 -0.12 -3.58 -11.21
C ALA A 26 0.84 -2.77 -12.09
N ALA A 27 1.74 -2.00 -11.48
CA ALA A 27 2.85 -1.35 -12.20
C ALA A 27 3.83 -2.39 -12.74
N ARG A 28 4.17 -3.36 -11.90
CA ARG A 28 5.12 -4.42 -12.21
C ARG A 28 4.57 -5.75 -11.74
N THR A 29 4.83 -6.79 -12.52
CA THR A 29 4.53 -8.18 -12.16
C THR A 29 5.80 -9.01 -12.23
N GLY A 30 6.02 -9.89 -11.26
CA GLY A 30 7.17 -10.79 -11.25
C GLY A 30 6.82 -12.17 -10.71
N LYS A 31 7.70 -13.14 -10.97
CA LYS A 31 7.61 -14.47 -10.37
C LYS A 31 8.89 -14.73 -9.59
N HIS A 32 8.76 -14.96 -8.29
CA HIS A 32 9.90 -15.15 -7.40
C HIS A 32 9.51 -16.23 -6.39
N ASP A 33 10.41 -17.19 -6.19
CA ASP A 33 10.34 -18.04 -5.01
C ASP A 33 10.77 -17.24 -3.76
N ASP A 34 10.68 -17.87 -2.60
CA ASP A 34 10.90 -17.21 -1.32
C ASP A 34 12.33 -16.65 -1.21
N ASP A 35 13.34 -17.42 -1.63
CA ASP A 35 14.75 -16.98 -1.60
C ASP A 35 15.01 -15.80 -2.55
N ALA A 36 14.52 -15.87 -3.80
CA ALA A 36 14.69 -14.78 -4.75
C ALA A 36 13.96 -13.51 -4.30
N PHE A 37 12.77 -13.65 -3.69
CA PHE A 37 12.03 -12.51 -3.17
C PHE A 37 12.69 -11.92 -1.91
N ALA A 38 13.22 -12.78 -1.02
CA ALA A 38 14.00 -12.37 0.14
C ALA A 38 15.23 -11.54 -0.26
N GLY A 39 15.95 -11.96 -1.31
CA GLY A 39 17.09 -11.21 -1.84
C GLY A 39 16.70 -9.80 -2.31
N LYS A 40 15.55 -9.65 -2.97
CA LYS A 40 15.01 -8.36 -3.41
C LYS A 40 14.53 -7.48 -2.25
N LEU A 41 13.95 -8.08 -1.21
CA LEU A 41 13.61 -7.38 0.02
C LEU A 41 14.87 -6.84 0.69
N ALA A 42 15.87 -7.69 0.89
CA ALA A 42 17.12 -7.35 1.54
C ALA A 42 17.92 -6.27 0.79
N SER A 43 17.82 -6.22 -0.54
CA SER A 43 18.44 -5.15 -1.33
C SER A 43 17.70 -3.81 -1.26
N GLY A 44 16.55 -3.75 -0.57
CA GLY A 44 15.73 -2.54 -0.47
C GLY A 44 15.05 -2.14 -1.78
N GLU A 45 14.93 -3.05 -2.76
CA GLU A 45 14.41 -2.75 -4.11
C GLU A 45 12.98 -2.14 -4.07
N PHE A 46 12.21 -2.50 -3.06
CA PHE A 46 10.82 -2.08 -2.91
C PHE A 46 10.63 -0.80 -2.10
N ILE A 47 11.69 -0.25 -1.49
CA ILE A 47 11.60 0.97 -0.69
C ILE A 47 11.41 2.17 -1.62
N GLN A 48 10.21 2.76 -1.57
CA GLN A 48 9.86 3.95 -2.34
C GLN A 48 9.49 5.08 -1.39
N HIS A 49 10.06 6.26 -1.59
CA HIS A 49 9.80 7.42 -0.72
C HIS A 49 9.94 7.07 0.78
N SER A 50 11.04 6.37 1.11
CA SER A 50 11.45 6.00 2.47
C SER A 50 10.68 4.87 3.16
N SER A 51 9.75 4.17 2.49
CA SER A 51 9.08 3.00 3.07
C SER A 51 8.54 2.03 2.02
N ALA A 52 8.29 0.78 2.42
CA ALA A 52 7.57 -0.21 1.64
C ALA A 52 6.56 -0.97 2.52
N ARG A 53 5.42 -1.35 1.94
CA ARG A 53 4.47 -2.28 2.56
C ARG A 53 4.35 -3.49 1.65
N VAL A 54 4.60 -4.68 2.19
CA VAL A 54 4.54 -5.94 1.46
C VAL A 54 3.38 -6.73 2.03
N ARG A 55 2.29 -6.78 1.28
CA ARG A 55 1.11 -7.57 1.65
C ARG A 55 1.28 -9.00 1.18
N VAL A 56 1.45 -9.94 2.10
CA VAL A 56 1.55 -11.37 1.79
C VAL A 56 0.15 -11.97 1.71
N ILE A 57 -0.12 -12.70 0.64
CA ILE A 57 -1.35 -13.47 0.47
C ILE A 57 -0.97 -14.95 0.50
N GLY A 58 -1.43 -15.67 1.52
CA GLY A 58 -1.00 -17.04 1.79
C GLY A 58 -0.07 -17.08 3.00
N THR A 59 0.99 -17.86 2.91
CA THR A 59 1.94 -18.05 4.01
C THR A 59 3.25 -17.35 3.68
N ALA A 60 3.77 -16.55 4.63
CA ALA A 60 5.11 -15.99 4.56
C ALA A 60 6.12 -16.99 5.11
N SER A 61 7.25 -17.16 4.44
CA SER A 61 8.34 -18.02 4.90
C SER A 61 9.18 -17.32 5.98
N SER A 62 9.93 -18.09 6.79
CA SER A 62 10.85 -17.54 7.80
C SER A 62 11.94 -16.66 7.18
N GLU A 63 12.36 -16.98 5.97
CA GLU A 63 13.41 -16.29 5.22
C GLU A 63 12.95 -14.89 4.83
N LEU A 64 11.67 -14.71 4.46
CA LEU A 64 11.11 -13.39 4.19
C LEU A 64 11.13 -12.49 5.42
N PHE A 65 10.76 -13.03 6.59
CA PHE A 65 10.83 -12.28 7.84
C PHE A 65 12.27 -11.94 8.21
N ALA A 66 13.20 -12.88 8.07
CA ALA A 66 14.62 -12.65 8.34
C ALA A 66 15.21 -11.57 7.41
N ALA A 67 14.83 -11.56 6.14
CA ALA A 67 15.27 -10.57 5.17
C ALA A 67 14.66 -9.17 5.42
N ALA A 68 13.43 -9.09 5.91
CA ALA A 68 12.76 -7.83 6.23
C ALA A 68 13.18 -7.25 7.60
N ALA A 69 13.54 -8.10 8.57
CA ALA A 69 13.90 -7.69 9.93
C ALA A 69 14.95 -6.57 10.06
N PRO A 70 16.04 -6.52 9.26
CA PRO A 70 17.03 -5.44 9.35
C PRO A 70 16.58 -4.13 8.69
N LEU A 71 15.42 -4.11 8.00
CA LEU A 71 14.93 -3.00 7.20
C LEU A 71 13.67 -2.39 7.84
N PRO A 72 13.79 -1.43 8.77
CA PRO A 72 12.64 -0.82 9.45
C PRO A 72 11.70 -0.07 8.50
N GLU A 73 12.15 0.27 7.29
CA GLU A 73 11.36 0.87 6.22
C GLU A 73 10.34 -0.10 5.62
N ILE A 74 10.52 -1.43 5.79
CA ILE A 74 9.68 -2.46 5.21
C ILE A 74 8.72 -3.02 6.26
N ALA A 75 7.42 -2.85 6.02
CA ALA A 75 6.39 -3.56 6.75
C ALA A 75 5.96 -4.82 5.99
N LEU A 76 6.31 -6.00 6.50
CA LEU A 76 5.80 -7.28 6.01
C LEU A 76 4.47 -7.60 6.70
N LEU A 77 3.39 -7.74 5.93
CA LEU A 77 2.02 -7.84 6.41
C LEU A 77 1.43 -9.20 6.01
N ASP A 78 1.44 -10.15 6.94
CA ASP A 78 1.02 -11.55 6.74
C ASP A 78 -0.31 -11.91 7.44
N ASP A 79 -0.97 -10.93 8.07
CA ASP A 79 -2.28 -11.11 8.68
C ASP A 79 -3.28 -11.75 7.69
N PRO A 80 -4.24 -12.58 8.16
CA PRO A 80 -5.28 -13.11 7.28
C PRO A 80 -6.04 -12.02 6.52
N VAL A 81 -6.24 -12.23 5.22
CA VAL A 81 -7.03 -11.29 4.38
C VAL A 81 -8.48 -11.25 4.87
N THR A 82 -9.03 -10.05 5.00
CA THR A 82 -10.41 -9.84 5.43
C THR A 82 -11.28 -9.21 4.35
N ALA A 83 -12.55 -9.60 4.29
CA ALA A 83 -13.55 -8.97 3.41
C ALA A 83 -13.95 -7.57 3.88
N SER A 84 -13.61 -7.18 5.12
CA SER A 84 -13.89 -5.85 5.63
C SER A 84 -12.95 -4.83 4.99
N GLY A 85 -13.46 -4.10 4.00
CA GLY A 85 -12.70 -3.03 3.34
C GLY A 85 -12.18 -1.96 4.31
N ARG A 86 -12.90 -1.67 5.39
CA ARG A 86 -12.45 -0.73 6.44
C ARG A 86 -11.14 -1.17 7.10
N VAL A 87 -10.90 -2.47 7.22
CA VAL A 87 -9.68 -3.02 7.82
C VAL A 87 -8.59 -3.19 6.75
N GLU A 88 -8.92 -3.76 5.60
CA GLU A 88 -7.92 -4.10 4.57
C GLU A 88 -7.41 -2.85 3.80
N LEU A 89 -8.27 -1.87 3.52
CA LEU A 89 -7.88 -0.68 2.73
C LEU A 89 -6.79 0.17 3.40
N ARG A 90 -6.62 0.08 4.74
CA ARG A 90 -5.58 0.83 5.46
C ARG A 90 -4.17 0.52 4.94
N TYR A 91 -3.95 -0.69 4.41
CA TYR A 91 -2.66 -1.10 3.87
C TYR A 91 -2.33 -0.45 2.52
N TRP A 92 -3.35 0.01 1.80
CA TRP A 92 -3.25 0.54 0.43
C TRP A 92 -3.38 2.07 0.35
N LEU A 93 -3.67 2.72 1.47
CA LEU A 93 -3.83 4.16 1.58
C LEU A 93 -2.73 4.79 2.42
N LYS A 94 -2.43 6.07 2.15
CA LYS A 94 -1.60 6.92 2.98
C LYS A 94 -2.51 7.93 3.65
N GLU A 95 -2.49 7.97 4.97
CA GLU A 95 -3.24 8.95 5.73
C GLU A 95 -2.58 10.33 5.55
N GLN A 96 -3.40 11.38 5.46
CA GLN A 96 -2.93 12.75 5.30
C GLN A 96 -3.80 13.68 6.14
N ALA A 97 -3.14 14.47 6.99
CA ALA A 97 -3.76 15.60 7.68
C ALA A 97 -3.40 16.89 6.95
N VAL A 98 -4.40 17.74 6.69
CA VAL A 98 -4.21 19.07 6.12
C VAL A 98 -4.77 20.08 7.10
N SER A 99 -3.89 20.96 7.60
CA SER A 99 -4.28 22.09 8.46
C SER A 99 -4.19 23.39 7.65
N MET A 100 -5.18 24.24 7.81
CA MET A 100 -5.31 25.48 7.04
C MET A 100 -5.73 26.62 7.95
N THR A 101 -4.93 27.69 7.98
CA THR A 101 -5.27 28.91 8.70
C THR A 101 -6.42 29.62 7.99
N LEU A 102 -7.51 29.89 8.72
CA LEU A 102 -8.73 30.51 8.17
C LEU A 102 -8.78 32.02 8.37
N HIS A 103 -7.69 32.63 8.82
CA HIS A 103 -7.61 34.05 9.13
C HIS A 103 -6.27 34.64 8.70
N ARG A 104 -6.25 35.96 8.56
CA ARG A 104 -5.03 36.75 8.40
C ARG A 104 -5.04 37.83 9.48
N PHE A 105 -4.10 37.74 10.42
CA PHE A 105 -4.04 38.63 11.60
C PHE A 105 -5.37 38.68 12.38
N GLY A 106 -6.04 37.55 12.55
CA GLY A 106 -7.33 37.45 13.22
C GLY A 106 -8.54 37.84 12.36
N THR A 107 -8.37 38.53 11.24
CA THR A 107 -9.46 38.79 10.29
C THR A 107 -9.79 37.52 9.49
N PRO A 108 -11.05 37.04 9.49
CA PRO A 108 -11.44 35.86 8.73
C PRO A 108 -11.16 36.00 7.24
N ALA A 109 -10.55 34.98 6.65
CA ALA A 109 -10.24 34.94 5.23
C ALA A 109 -11.35 34.16 4.48
N SER A 110 -12.24 34.90 3.83
CA SER A 110 -13.45 34.34 3.21
C SER A 110 -13.18 33.28 2.13
N SER A 111 -12.08 33.41 1.38
CA SER A 111 -11.65 32.41 0.39
C SER A 111 -11.29 31.06 1.00
N PHE A 112 -10.58 31.07 2.14
CA PHE A 112 -10.20 29.84 2.85
C PHE A 112 -11.39 29.17 3.53
N HIS A 113 -12.35 29.94 4.04
CA HIS A 113 -13.63 29.38 4.52
C HIS A 113 -14.39 28.67 3.40
N LYS A 114 -14.56 29.31 2.24
CA LYS A 114 -15.21 28.69 1.07
C LYS A 114 -14.49 27.43 0.60
N LEU A 115 -13.16 27.39 0.68
CA LEU A 115 -12.39 26.18 0.38
C LEU A 115 -12.63 25.08 1.41
N ALA A 116 -12.60 25.41 2.71
CA ALA A 116 -12.85 24.46 3.79
C ALA A 116 -14.25 23.82 3.67
N ASP A 117 -15.28 24.61 3.33
CA ASP A 117 -16.63 24.09 3.14
C ASP A 117 -16.71 23.12 1.97
N ARG A 118 -16.03 23.43 0.85
CA ARG A 118 -15.95 22.55 -0.32
C ARG A 118 -15.23 21.25 -0.02
N LEU A 119 -14.16 21.28 0.79
CA LEU A 119 -13.41 20.08 1.18
C LEU A 119 -14.19 19.16 2.12
N LYS A 120 -15.13 19.72 2.90
CA LYS A 120 -16.00 18.95 3.81
C LYS A 120 -17.19 18.31 3.11
N GLN A 121 -17.61 18.83 1.95
CA GLN A 121 -18.71 18.24 1.20
C GLN A 121 -18.30 16.89 0.61
N PRO A 122 -19.14 15.86 0.72
CA PRO A 122 -18.87 14.58 0.07
C PRO A 122 -18.72 14.82 -1.44
N GLN A 123 -17.58 14.41 -1.99
CA GLN A 123 -17.36 14.41 -3.44
C GLN A 123 -18.40 13.45 -4.04
N THR A 124 -19.48 14.00 -4.61
CA THR A 124 -20.45 13.21 -5.35
C THR A 124 -19.73 12.80 -6.63
N GLN A 125 -19.36 11.53 -6.74
CA GLN A 125 -18.71 11.01 -7.94
C GLN A 125 -19.67 11.20 -9.12
N GLN A 126 -19.25 11.98 -10.12
CA GLN A 126 -19.85 11.98 -11.46
C GLN A 126 -19.34 10.79 -12.25
#